data_AF-A0A8J7XD85-F1
#
_entry.id   AF-A0A8J7XD85-F1
#
_cell.length_a   1.000
_cell.length_b   1.000
_cell.length_c   1.000
_cell.angle_alpha   90.00
_cell.angle_beta   90.00
_cell.angle_gamma   90.00
#
_symmetry.space_group_name_H-M   'P 1'
#
loop_
_entity.id
_entity.type
_entity.pdbx_description
1 polymer ?
#
loop_
_entity_poly.entity_id
_entity_poly.type
_entity_poly.pdbx_seq_one_letter_code
_entity_poly.pdbx_strand_id
1 'polypeptide(L)'
;MSTRTSTAWIVVLALLLSPVAAIDSEGPARIVAMGKADQGRIELIRGWLLGEPSFQGIVIPARTFGQVGSEDVWKQIRIYFPRTFDELVGYDFILLASIDMQFFTDRQVNWMYRAIAEEGLGGMNTRSVQSMSTAWSGSWTDSILSEAFPNDALAVITSRYYLGETFAEGPIIVNDDPGIPQVVGPFKDAVEEAVPYYRGVVTSPRPGSTVYTWVRSGNMQMGDSPQGFIPHLFEWKYENATTFTTMDMLWEPFWKGDQNPYSLDILANVVWRATGRDLPQDAFRVHALRGLFRNFQLRKSLLVSMFEFAENFGANTMEIYARLGEIEEGKMVADREYLQGEIDASFDSMSSLLVELQGLEEEALELKDRALVWVYLIEWFTVCGTMLICGVVLWSLMVKRAMYREVRATRLG
;
A
#
# COMPACT_ATOMS: atom_id res chain seq x y z
N MET A 1 22.29 -17.27 67.84
CA MET A 1 21.22 -18.28 67.74
C MET A 1 19.88 -17.55 67.69
N SER A 2 19.11 -17.78 66.62
CA SER A 2 17.64 -17.99 66.62
C SER A 2 16.74 -16.93 67.31
N THR A 3 15.67 -16.37 66.77
CA THR A 3 14.82 -16.70 65.61
C THR A 3 13.81 -15.56 65.39
N ARG A 4 13.29 -15.47 64.16
CA ARG A 4 12.23 -14.61 63.59
C ARG A 4 10.89 -14.62 64.35
N THR A 5 10.13 -13.52 64.21
CA THR A 5 8.73 -13.37 63.65
C THR A 5 8.18 -11.98 64.04
N SER A 6 7.86 -11.03 63.14
CA SER A 6 6.78 -10.88 62.11
C SER A 6 5.67 -9.90 62.56
N THR A 7 5.35 -8.92 61.71
CA THR A 7 4.10 -8.12 61.48
C THR A 7 4.45 -6.63 61.27
N ALA A 8 4.25 -5.93 60.15
CA ALA A 8 3.20 -5.78 59.12
C ALA A 8 2.48 -4.42 59.25
N TRP A 9 2.26 -3.75 58.09
CA TRP A 9 1.42 -2.57 57.76
C TRP A 9 2.09 -1.17 57.80
N ILE A 10 1.90 -0.16 56.91
CA ILE A 10 1.10 0.10 55.68
C ILE A 10 1.69 1.32 54.94
N VAL A 11 1.80 1.22 53.60
CA VAL A 11 1.49 2.16 52.47
C VAL A 11 1.74 3.67 52.60
N VAL A 12 2.45 4.26 51.62
CA VAL A 12 1.99 5.44 50.83
C VAL A 12 2.50 5.35 49.37
N LEU A 13 1.51 5.39 48.46
CA LEU A 13 1.48 5.73 47.03
C LEU A 13 2.79 6.13 46.33
N ALA A 14 3.22 5.30 45.39
CA ALA A 14 3.82 5.78 44.14
C ALA A 14 2.75 5.67 43.05
N LEU A 15 2.33 6.82 42.54
CA LEU A 15 1.38 6.94 41.45
C LEU A 15 1.85 6.14 40.24
N LEU A 16 0.98 5.21 39.85
CA LEU A 16 0.92 4.56 38.56
C LEU A 16 0.74 5.64 37.48
N LEU A 17 1.85 6.12 36.95
CA LEU A 17 1.91 6.55 35.56
C LEU A 17 2.89 5.57 34.91
N SER A 18 2.36 4.49 34.35
CA SER A 18 3.10 3.81 33.28
C SER A 18 3.36 4.88 32.24
N PRO A 19 4.61 5.26 31.93
CA PRO A 19 4.83 5.87 30.65
C PRO A 19 4.44 4.76 29.68
N VAL A 20 3.34 4.97 28.95
CA VAL A 20 3.28 4.43 27.59
C VAL A 20 4.60 4.89 27.00
N ALA A 21 5.53 3.97 26.81
CA ALA A 21 6.72 4.27 26.05
C ALA A 21 6.16 4.68 24.70
N ALA A 22 6.06 5.99 24.47
CA ALA A 22 5.89 6.51 23.14
C ALA A 22 7.04 5.86 22.38
N ILE A 23 6.70 4.96 21.46
CA ILE A 23 7.66 4.42 20.53
C ILE A 23 8.12 5.65 19.76
N ASP A 24 9.25 6.18 20.20
CA ASP A 24 9.99 7.28 19.60
C ASP A 24 10.57 6.75 18.28
N SER A 25 9.67 6.38 17.37
CA SER A 25 10.05 5.87 16.06
C SER A 25 10.36 7.08 15.19
N GLU A 26 11.59 7.56 15.31
CA GLU A 26 12.18 8.53 14.37
C GLU A 26 12.15 8.01 12.90
N GLY A 27 11.89 6.70 12.69
CA GLY A 27 11.84 6.06 11.38
C GLY A 27 10.42 5.77 10.85
N PRO A 28 10.29 5.22 9.63
CA PRO A 28 9.02 4.75 9.07
C PRO A 28 8.36 3.64 9.93
N ALA A 29 7.02 3.62 9.97
CA ALA A 29 6.25 2.55 10.58
C ALA A 29 6.44 1.26 9.78
N ARG A 30 6.86 0.20 10.48
CA ARG A 30 7.07 -1.14 9.94
C ARG A 30 5.73 -1.88 9.90
N ILE A 31 5.25 -2.16 8.70
CA ILE A 31 3.95 -2.76 8.43
C ILE A 31 4.11 -4.19 7.93
N VAL A 32 3.44 -5.14 8.58
CA VAL A 32 3.20 -6.47 8.01
C VAL A 32 1.77 -6.51 7.51
N ALA A 33 1.61 -6.45 6.18
CA ALA A 33 0.31 -6.53 5.55
C ALA A 33 0.06 -7.92 4.99
N MET A 34 -1.16 -8.40 5.13
CA MET A 34 -1.60 -9.69 4.67
C MET A 34 -2.90 -9.51 3.93
N GLY A 35 -3.08 -10.17 2.78
CA GLY A 35 -4.28 -9.94 2.00
C GLY A 35 -4.66 -11.05 1.05
N LYS A 36 -5.89 -10.96 0.55
CA LYS A 36 -6.39 -11.84 -0.51
C LYS A 36 -5.56 -11.71 -1.79
N ALA A 37 -5.11 -12.84 -2.32
CA ALA A 37 -4.25 -12.94 -3.50
C ALA A 37 -5.03 -12.64 -4.80
N ASP A 38 -5.46 -11.40 -5.00
CA ASP A 38 -6.16 -10.96 -6.21
C ASP A 38 -5.39 -9.83 -6.90
N GLN A 39 -5.52 -9.76 -8.23
CA GLN A 39 -5.04 -8.66 -9.05
C GLN A 39 -5.68 -7.36 -8.57
N GLY A 40 -4.83 -6.44 -8.13
CA GLY A 40 -5.19 -5.10 -7.69
C GLY A 40 -5.17 -4.93 -6.17
N ARG A 41 -5.44 -5.96 -5.36
CA ARG A 41 -5.49 -5.82 -3.89
C ARG A 41 -4.10 -5.73 -3.27
N ILE A 42 -3.25 -6.69 -3.61
CA ILE A 42 -1.87 -6.73 -3.11
C ILE A 42 -1.08 -5.55 -3.70
N GLU A 43 -1.34 -5.23 -4.96
CA GLU A 43 -0.73 -4.12 -5.69
C GLU A 43 -1.13 -2.77 -5.08
N LEU A 44 -2.38 -2.60 -4.65
CA LEU A 44 -2.81 -1.40 -3.96
C LEU A 44 -2.07 -1.22 -2.63
N ILE A 45 -1.99 -2.26 -1.81
CA ILE A 45 -1.25 -2.20 -0.54
C ILE A 45 0.23 -1.90 -0.78
N ARG A 46 0.85 -2.54 -1.79
CA ARG A 46 2.22 -2.23 -2.20
C ARG A 46 2.36 -0.77 -2.66
N GLY A 47 1.39 -0.28 -3.42
CA GLY A 47 1.33 1.12 -3.86
C GLY A 47 1.27 2.09 -2.69
N TRP A 48 0.54 1.77 -1.63
CA TRP A 48 0.52 2.55 -0.39
C TRP A 48 1.87 2.52 0.33
N LEU A 49 2.46 1.34 0.51
CA LEU A 49 3.79 1.22 1.14
C LEU A 49 4.90 1.95 0.36
N LEU A 50 4.76 2.06 -0.96
CA LEU A 50 5.70 2.80 -1.82
C LEU A 50 5.40 4.30 -1.87
N GLY A 51 4.13 4.68 -1.76
CA GLY A 51 3.66 6.06 -1.91
C GLY A 51 3.70 6.90 -0.64
N GLU A 52 3.78 6.26 0.53
CA GLU A 52 3.80 6.90 1.84
C GLU A 52 5.21 6.81 2.46
N PRO A 53 5.96 7.93 2.58
CA PRO A 53 7.33 7.92 3.12
C PRO A 53 7.41 7.42 4.57
N SER A 54 6.34 7.57 5.35
CA SER A 54 6.30 7.07 6.72
C SER A 54 6.02 5.57 6.81
N PHE A 55 5.89 4.85 5.70
CA PHE A 55 5.65 3.41 5.69
C PHE A 55 6.86 2.62 5.20
N GLN A 56 7.10 1.49 5.82
CA GLN A 56 7.99 0.44 5.34
C GLN A 56 7.34 -0.89 5.65
N GLY A 57 7.42 -1.88 4.76
CA GLY A 57 6.76 -3.14 5.09
C GLY A 57 6.82 -4.21 4.04
N ILE A 58 6.15 -5.32 4.35
CA ILE A 58 5.98 -6.47 3.46
C ILE A 58 4.49 -6.76 3.26
N VAL A 59 4.15 -7.32 2.10
CA VAL A 59 2.79 -7.75 1.78
C VAL A 59 2.79 -9.24 1.48
N ILE A 60 2.02 -10.01 2.27
CA ILE A 60 1.96 -11.46 2.22
C ILE A 60 0.58 -11.89 1.69
N PRO A 61 0.50 -12.65 0.57
CA PRO A 61 -0.72 -13.30 0.17
C PRO A 61 -1.19 -14.30 1.25
N ALA A 62 -2.41 -14.11 1.77
CA ALA A 62 -2.95 -14.84 2.92
C ALA A 62 -4.37 -15.36 2.70
N ARG A 63 -4.84 -15.40 1.44
CA ARG A 63 -6.09 -16.06 1.02
C ARG A 63 -6.04 -16.33 -0.48
N THR A 64 -6.57 -17.47 -0.89
CA THR A 64 -6.62 -17.90 -2.29
C THR A 64 -7.56 -17.03 -3.12
N PHE A 65 -7.20 -16.84 -4.39
CA PHE A 65 -8.09 -16.29 -5.40
C PHE A 65 -7.47 -16.46 -6.80
N GLY A 66 -8.33 -16.55 -7.83
CA GLY A 66 -7.89 -16.68 -9.21
C GLY A 66 -6.95 -17.88 -9.41
N GLN A 67 -5.73 -17.60 -9.89
CA GLN A 67 -4.70 -18.61 -10.15
C GLN A 67 -3.83 -18.93 -8.93
N VAL A 68 -3.98 -18.20 -7.82
CA VAL A 68 -3.18 -18.43 -6.61
C VAL A 68 -3.89 -19.47 -5.75
N GLY A 69 -3.31 -20.68 -5.75
CA GLY A 69 -3.84 -21.83 -5.02
C GLY A 69 -3.45 -21.85 -3.54
N SER A 70 -4.03 -22.79 -2.80
CA SER A 70 -3.75 -22.95 -1.37
C SER A 70 -2.28 -23.22 -1.08
N GLU A 71 -1.62 -24.04 -1.91
CA GLU A 71 -0.18 -24.35 -1.77
C GLU A 71 0.69 -23.09 -1.91
N ASP A 72 0.34 -22.20 -2.85
CA ASP A 72 1.03 -20.93 -3.02
C ASP A 72 0.89 -20.07 -1.77
N VAL A 73 -0.33 -19.91 -1.25
CA VAL A 73 -0.58 -19.13 -0.02
C VAL A 73 0.21 -19.69 1.16
N TRP A 74 0.18 -21.01 1.39
CA TRP A 74 0.98 -21.66 2.43
C TRP A 74 2.48 -21.40 2.25
N LYS A 75 2.99 -21.49 1.02
CA LYS A 75 4.40 -21.21 0.71
C LYS A 75 4.75 -19.75 0.99
N GLN A 76 3.89 -18.80 0.62
CA GLN A 76 4.11 -17.37 0.86
C GLN A 76 4.16 -17.07 2.36
N ILE A 77 3.18 -17.54 3.14
CA ILE A 77 3.16 -17.39 4.60
C ILE A 77 4.43 -18.01 5.21
N ARG A 78 4.82 -19.23 4.80
CA ARG A 78 6.04 -19.88 5.31
C ARG A 78 7.32 -19.08 5.03
N ILE A 79 7.40 -18.40 3.89
CA ILE A 79 8.60 -17.65 3.50
C ILE A 79 8.67 -16.29 4.19
N TYR A 80 7.55 -15.57 4.24
CA TYR A 80 7.52 -14.15 4.58
C TYR A 80 6.93 -13.81 5.95
N PHE A 81 6.12 -14.69 6.55
CA PHE A 81 5.63 -14.45 7.90
C PHE A 81 6.80 -14.52 8.90
N PRO A 82 6.85 -13.64 9.92
CA PRO A 82 7.90 -13.66 10.95
C PRO A 82 8.15 -15.05 11.54
N ARG A 83 9.41 -15.47 11.62
CA ARG A 83 9.80 -16.82 12.06
C ARG A 83 9.79 -16.97 13.57
N THR A 84 9.83 -15.86 14.30
CA THR A 84 9.77 -15.78 15.75
C THR A 84 8.75 -14.72 16.17
N PHE A 85 8.33 -14.79 17.44
CA PHE A 85 7.50 -13.74 18.03
C PHE A 85 8.23 -12.39 18.04
N ASP A 86 9.51 -12.36 18.40
CA ASP A 86 10.32 -11.14 18.44
C ASP A 86 10.43 -10.45 17.07
N GLU A 87 10.52 -11.23 15.99
CA GLU A 87 10.48 -10.68 14.62
C GLU A 87 9.12 -10.02 14.31
N LEU A 88 8.01 -10.56 14.83
CA LEU A 88 6.67 -9.98 14.64
C LEU A 88 6.47 -8.71 15.47
N VAL A 89 6.96 -8.69 16.72
CA VAL A 89 6.96 -7.50 17.58
C VAL A 89 7.90 -6.41 17.04
N GLY A 90 8.82 -6.78 16.16
CA GLY A 90 9.57 -5.85 15.30
C GLY A 90 8.72 -5.17 14.21
N TYR A 91 7.40 -5.29 14.20
CA TYR A 91 6.52 -4.46 13.38
C TYR A 91 5.74 -3.50 14.28
N ASP A 92 5.32 -2.38 13.73
CA ASP A 92 4.57 -1.35 14.44
C ASP A 92 3.07 -1.46 14.11
N PHE A 93 2.73 -2.08 12.97
CA PHE A 93 1.35 -2.25 12.52
C PHE A 93 1.11 -3.53 11.72
N ILE A 94 -0.03 -4.18 11.94
CA ILE A 94 -0.50 -5.34 11.17
C ILE A 94 -1.79 -5.05 10.40
N LEU A 95 -1.77 -5.26 9.08
CA LEU A 95 -2.93 -5.07 8.20
C LEU A 95 -3.47 -6.41 7.72
N LEU A 96 -4.68 -6.79 8.15
CA LEU A 96 -5.33 -8.05 7.83
C LEU A 96 -6.46 -7.83 6.81
N ALA A 97 -6.10 -7.82 5.52
CA ALA A 97 -6.97 -7.45 4.41
C ALA A 97 -7.74 -8.65 3.81
N SER A 98 -8.87 -9.02 4.41
CA SER A 98 -9.71 -10.15 3.95
C SER A 98 -8.97 -11.49 3.92
N ILE A 99 -8.17 -11.73 4.96
CA ILE A 99 -7.35 -12.94 5.11
C ILE A 99 -8.22 -14.18 5.37
N ASP A 100 -7.62 -15.35 5.24
CA ASP A 100 -8.23 -16.61 5.65
C ASP A 100 -7.38 -17.26 6.74
N MET A 101 -7.95 -17.37 7.95
CA MET A 101 -7.24 -17.86 9.12
C MET A 101 -6.82 -19.34 8.98
N GLN A 102 -7.41 -20.09 8.05
CA GLN A 102 -7.05 -21.50 7.80
C GLN A 102 -5.61 -21.67 7.34
N PHE A 103 -4.97 -20.62 6.79
CA PHE A 103 -3.57 -20.66 6.35
C PHE A 103 -2.56 -20.32 7.45
N PHE A 104 -3.01 -20.09 8.68
CA PHE A 104 -2.16 -19.78 9.82
C PHE A 104 -2.20 -20.93 10.82
N THR A 105 -1.05 -21.26 11.38
CA THR A 105 -0.96 -22.18 12.51
C THR A 105 -1.45 -21.51 13.78
N ASP A 106 -1.96 -22.29 14.75
CA ASP A 106 -2.38 -21.77 16.07
C ASP A 106 -1.30 -20.91 16.73
N ARG A 107 -0.03 -21.29 16.55
CA ARG A 107 1.12 -20.53 17.03
C ARG A 107 1.21 -19.14 16.39
N GLN A 108 1.04 -19.03 15.07
CA GLN A 108 1.08 -17.74 14.38
C GLN A 108 -0.11 -16.87 14.75
N VAL A 109 -1.30 -17.47 14.91
CA VAL A 109 -2.50 -16.77 15.39
C VAL A 109 -2.27 -16.23 16.80
N ASN A 110 -1.74 -17.06 17.70
CA ASN A 110 -1.39 -16.65 19.05
C ASN A 110 -0.31 -15.56 19.08
N TRP A 111 0.70 -15.63 18.20
CA TRP A 111 1.69 -14.56 18.06
C TRP A 111 1.08 -13.24 17.62
N MET A 112 0.21 -13.22 16.60
CA MET A 112 -0.49 -12.00 16.20
C MET A 112 -1.34 -11.43 17.34
N TYR A 113 -2.07 -12.30 18.04
CA TYR A 113 -2.89 -11.88 19.19
C TYR A 113 -2.04 -11.28 20.30
N ARG A 114 -0.98 -11.97 20.74
CA ARG A 114 -0.09 -11.49 21.81
C ARG A 114 0.66 -10.22 21.42
N ALA A 115 1.10 -10.09 20.17
CA ALA A 115 1.77 -8.88 19.71
C ALA A 115 0.84 -7.65 19.84
N ILE A 116 -0.45 -7.81 19.51
CA ILE A 116 -1.44 -6.73 19.69
C ILE A 116 -1.73 -6.51 21.18
N ALA A 117 -2.11 -7.56 21.91
CA ALA A 117 -2.59 -7.45 23.28
C ALA A 117 -1.49 -7.05 24.27
N GLU A 118 -0.33 -7.70 24.19
CA GLU A 118 0.76 -7.59 25.17
C GLU A 118 1.77 -6.51 24.77
N GLU A 119 2.12 -6.43 23.48
CA GLU A 119 3.23 -5.59 23.00
C GLU A 119 2.79 -4.29 22.31
N GLY A 120 1.48 -4.06 22.18
CA GLY A 120 0.94 -2.81 21.63
C GLY A 120 1.03 -2.69 20.10
N LEU A 121 1.21 -3.80 19.37
CA LEU A 121 1.17 -3.81 17.90
C LEU A 121 -0.18 -3.27 17.41
N GLY A 122 -0.16 -2.12 16.72
CA GLY A 122 -1.36 -1.55 16.12
C GLY A 122 -1.90 -2.47 15.02
N GLY A 123 -3.21 -2.41 14.72
CA GLY A 123 -3.76 -3.30 13.71
C GLY A 123 -5.00 -2.79 12.99
N MET A 124 -5.23 -3.30 11.79
CA MET A 124 -6.48 -3.11 11.06
C MET A 124 -6.92 -4.39 10.40
N ASN A 125 -8.20 -4.75 10.57
CA ASN A 125 -8.81 -5.84 9.83
C ASN A 125 -9.88 -5.30 8.87
N THR A 126 -10.09 -6.00 7.76
CA THR A 126 -11.02 -5.55 6.72
C THR A 126 -12.14 -6.53 6.47
N ARG A 127 -13.16 -6.04 5.77
CA ARG A 127 -14.35 -6.76 5.35
C ARG A 127 -15.14 -7.34 6.52
N SER A 128 -15.27 -6.55 7.58
CA SER A 128 -15.97 -6.92 8.83
C SER A 128 -15.37 -8.18 9.46
N VAL A 129 -15.93 -9.35 9.16
CA VAL A 129 -15.46 -10.68 9.59
C VAL A 129 -14.66 -11.40 8.49
N GLN A 130 -13.85 -10.62 7.74
CA GLN A 130 -12.99 -11.06 6.62
C GLN A 130 -13.72 -11.60 5.37
N SER A 131 -15.02 -11.89 5.45
CA SER A 131 -15.82 -12.46 4.38
C SER A 131 -17.33 -12.32 4.65
N MET A 132 -18.16 -12.39 3.60
CA MET A 132 -19.62 -12.56 3.74
C MET A 132 -20.05 -14.03 3.77
N SER A 133 -19.13 -14.94 3.46
CA SER A 133 -19.42 -16.37 3.45
C SER A 133 -18.88 -17.04 4.71
N THR A 134 -19.73 -17.88 5.29
CA THR A 134 -19.46 -18.70 6.49
C THR A 134 -18.26 -19.63 6.30
N ALA A 135 -17.95 -20.03 5.05
CA ALA A 135 -16.78 -20.85 4.74
C ALA A 135 -15.44 -20.21 5.14
N TRP A 136 -15.38 -18.86 5.17
CA TRP A 136 -14.16 -18.12 5.52
C TRP A 136 -14.30 -17.27 6.78
N SER A 137 -15.49 -16.73 7.05
CA SER A 137 -15.73 -15.93 8.26
C SER A 137 -15.76 -16.77 9.55
N GLY A 138 -16.06 -18.07 9.45
CA GLY A 138 -16.02 -18.98 10.60
C GLY A 138 -14.62 -19.04 11.20
N SER A 139 -13.57 -19.22 10.37
CA SER A 139 -12.19 -19.29 10.85
C SER A 139 -11.70 -17.98 11.50
N TRP A 140 -12.23 -16.83 11.07
CA TRP A 140 -12.01 -15.55 11.75
C TRP A 140 -12.75 -15.48 13.10
N THR A 141 -14.03 -15.86 13.12
CA THR A 141 -14.87 -15.76 14.33
C THR A 141 -14.42 -16.72 15.42
N ASP A 142 -13.95 -17.91 15.04
CA ASP A 142 -13.44 -18.93 15.97
C ASP A 142 -12.01 -18.62 16.46
N SER A 143 -11.35 -17.63 15.85
CA SER A 143 -9.99 -17.23 16.20
C SER A 143 -9.97 -16.21 17.34
N ILE A 144 -9.12 -16.45 18.34
CA ILE A 144 -8.83 -15.50 19.42
C ILE A 144 -8.35 -14.14 18.89
N LEU A 145 -7.74 -14.11 17.70
CA LEU A 145 -7.29 -12.85 17.09
C LEU A 145 -8.45 -11.88 16.84
N SER A 146 -9.67 -12.38 16.58
CA SER A 146 -10.84 -11.52 16.38
C SER A 146 -11.25 -10.75 17.64
N GLU A 147 -10.87 -11.24 18.82
CA GLU A 147 -11.14 -10.58 20.09
C GLU A 147 -10.36 -9.27 20.24
N ALA A 148 -9.24 -9.12 19.53
CA ALA A 148 -8.40 -7.93 19.58
C ALA A 148 -8.89 -6.78 18.68
N PHE A 149 -9.92 -7.02 17.85
CA PHE A 149 -10.48 -6.05 16.91
C PHE A 149 -11.85 -5.52 17.35
N PRO A 150 -12.20 -4.28 16.99
CA PRO A 150 -13.38 -3.60 17.53
C PRO A 150 -14.70 -4.20 17.04
N ASN A 151 -14.69 -5.07 16.03
CA ASN A 151 -15.90 -5.67 15.49
C ASN A 151 -16.27 -6.96 16.24
N ASP A 152 -17.48 -7.01 16.81
CA ASP A 152 -18.05 -8.20 17.42
C ASP A 152 -18.41 -9.22 16.34
N ALA A 153 -17.47 -10.11 16.05
CA ALA A 153 -17.60 -11.11 15.01
C ALA A 153 -18.81 -12.03 15.23
N LEU A 154 -19.09 -12.41 16.48
CA LEU A 154 -20.22 -13.28 16.81
C LEU A 154 -21.56 -12.57 16.58
N ALA A 155 -21.67 -11.30 17.02
CA ALA A 155 -22.86 -10.49 16.76
C ALA A 155 -23.11 -10.30 15.26
N VAL A 156 -22.04 -10.11 14.47
CA VAL A 156 -22.12 -10.02 13.01
C VAL A 156 -22.66 -11.31 12.42
N ILE A 157 -22.03 -12.47 12.67
CA ILE A 157 -22.41 -13.72 11.99
C ILE A 157 -23.77 -14.26 12.41
N THR A 158 -24.25 -13.89 13.60
CA THR A 158 -25.59 -14.26 14.09
C THR A 158 -26.67 -13.27 13.66
N SER A 159 -26.29 -12.14 13.07
CA SER A 159 -27.25 -11.15 12.57
C SER A 159 -28.09 -11.72 11.42
N ARG A 160 -29.37 -11.33 11.37
CA ARG A 160 -30.26 -11.67 10.24
C ARG A 160 -29.74 -11.16 8.90
N TYR A 161 -28.97 -10.08 8.90
CA TYR A 161 -28.41 -9.46 7.69
C TYR A 161 -27.28 -10.30 7.13
N TYR A 162 -26.38 -10.77 8.00
CA TYR A 162 -25.32 -11.67 7.61
C TYR A 162 -25.87 -13.01 7.10
N LEU A 163 -26.78 -13.62 7.87
CA LEU A 163 -27.42 -14.89 7.52
C LEU A 163 -28.29 -14.80 6.25
N GLY A 164 -28.88 -13.64 6.00
CA GLY A 164 -29.65 -13.34 4.79
C GLY A 164 -28.80 -12.82 3.62
N GLU A 165 -27.46 -12.89 3.72
CA GLU A 165 -26.52 -12.40 2.71
C GLU A 165 -26.79 -10.94 2.26
N THR A 166 -27.34 -10.13 3.15
CA THR A 166 -27.75 -8.76 2.88
C THR A 166 -26.61 -7.79 3.19
N PHE A 167 -26.24 -6.98 2.21
CA PHE A 167 -25.17 -6.01 2.34
C PHE A 167 -25.70 -4.66 2.84
N ALA A 168 -24.90 -3.97 3.65
CA ALA A 168 -25.14 -2.59 3.98
C ALA A 168 -24.87 -1.76 2.73
N GLU A 169 -25.86 -0.99 2.29
CA GLU A 169 -25.80 -0.23 1.05
C GLU A 169 -26.32 1.20 1.25
N GLY A 170 -25.59 2.18 0.72
CA GLY A 170 -25.92 3.61 0.81
C GLY A 170 -24.68 4.52 0.78
N PRO A 171 -24.84 5.85 0.90
CA PRO A 171 -23.70 6.77 0.91
C PRO A 171 -22.84 6.61 2.16
N ILE A 172 -21.54 6.89 2.01
CA ILE A 172 -20.64 7.11 3.15
C ILE A 172 -21.01 8.43 3.82
N ILE A 173 -21.03 8.43 5.15
CA ILE A 173 -21.23 9.60 6.00
C ILE A 173 -20.08 9.65 6.99
N VAL A 174 -19.39 10.78 7.08
CA VAL A 174 -18.24 10.97 7.98
C VAL A 174 -18.75 11.47 9.33
N ASN A 175 -18.23 10.89 10.41
CA ASN A 175 -18.51 11.37 11.76
C ASN A 175 -17.79 12.70 11.98
N ASP A 176 -18.56 13.75 12.24
CA ASP A 176 -18.10 15.13 12.43
C ASP A 176 -18.03 15.55 13.90
N ASP A 177 -18.07 14.59 14.83
CA ASP A 177 -17.82 14.85 16.25
C ASP A 177 -16.40 15.42 16.45
N PRO A 178 -16.25 16.68 16.94
CA PRO A 178 -14.93 17.25 17.20
C PRO A 178 -14.20 16.57 18.37
N GLY A 179 -14.90 15.75 19.17
CA GLY A 179 -14.36 15.01 20.30
C GLY A 179 -13.61 13.74 19.92
N ILE A 180 -13.68 13.30 18.66
CA ILE A 180 -12.95 12.11 18.18
C ILE A 180 -11.69 12.49 17.40
N PRO A 181 -10.68 11.61 17.32
CA PRO A 181 -9.50 11.84 16.50
C PRO A 181 -9.87 12.15 15.04
N GLN A 182 -9.14 13.07 14.42
CA GLN A 182 -9.46 13.58 13.08
C GLN A 182 -8.89 12.67 11.96
N VAL A 183 -9.19 11.36 12.01
CA VAL A 183 -8.68 10.36 11.04
C VAL A 183 -9.25 10.60 9.65
N VAL A 184 -10.56 10.89 9.56
CA VAL A 184 -11.28 11.14 8.30
C VAL A 184 -11.87 12.55 8.22
N GLY A 185 -12.12 13.18 9.38
CA GLY A 185 -12.78 14.49 9.50
C GLY A 185 -12.28 15.59 8.53
N PRO A 186 -10.94 15.77 8.36
CA PRO A 186 -10.42 16.79 7.44
C PRO A 186 -10.87 16.62 5.98
N PHE A 187 -11.24 15.40 5.59
CA PHE A 187 -11.63 15.05 4.21
C PHE A 187 -13.14 14.85 4.04
N LYS A 188 -13.95 15.22 5.04
CA LYS A 188 -15.39 14.93 5.10
C LYS A 188 -16.12 15.18 3.78
N ASP A 189 -16.14 16.44 3.34
CA ASP A 189 -16.97 16.85 2.20
C ASP A 189 -16.56 16.11 0.92
N ALA A 190 -15.26 15.95 0.69
CA ALA A 190 -14.77 15.26 -0.49
C ALA A 190 -15.00 13.75 -0.44
N VAL A 191 -14.93 13.11 0.73
CA VAL A 191 -15.22 11.68 0.89
C VAL A 191 -16.71 11.41 0.67
N GLU A 192 -17.59 12.21 1.25
CA GLU A 192 -19.05 12.06 1.09
C GLU A 192 -19.50 12.32 -0.35
N GLU A 193 -18.88 13.29 -1.04
CA GLU A 193 -19.13 13.56 -2.46
C GLU A 193 -18.63 12.41 -3.35
N ALA A 194 -17.42 11.91 -3.08
CA ALA A 194 -16.76 10.93 -3.94
C ALA A 194 -17.32 9.51 -3.78
N VAL A 195 -17.97 9.20 -2.65
CA VAL A 195 -18.53 7.87 -2.35
C VAL A 195 -20.05 7.95 -2.06
N PRO A 196 -20.87 8.36 -3.06
CA PRO A 196 -22.31 8.58 -2.87
C PRO A 196 -23.11 7.28 -2.80
N TYR A 197 -22.51 6.16 -3.21
CA TYR A 197 -23.05 4.83 -3.05
C TYR A 197 -21.93 3.87 -2.67
N TYR A 198 -22.17 3.14 -1.59
CA TYR A 198 -21.22 2.21 -1.01
C TYR A 198 -21.90 0.92 -0.60
N ARG A 199 -21.13 -0.16 -0.56
CA ARG A 199 -21.61 -1.49 -0.21
C ARG A 199 -20.59 -2.26 0.63
N GLY A 200 -21.03 -2.93 1.69
CA GLY A 200 -20.16 -3.80 2.48
C GLY A 200 -20.87 -4.78 3.40
N VAL A 201 -20.06 -5.59 4.09
CA VAL A 201 -20.53 -6.63 5.02
C VAL A 201 -20.85 -5.96 6.35
N VAL A 202 -22.03 -6.20 6.90
CA VAL A 202 -22.45 -5.61 8.18
C VAL A 202 -21.40 -5.78 9.28
N THR A 203 -21.28 -4.76 10.12
CA THR A 203 -20.36 -4.66 11.26
C THR A 203 -21.18 -4.44 12.53
N SER A 204 -20.60 -4.78 13.67
CA SER A 204 -21.17 -4.57 14.99
C SER A 204 -20.04 -4.13 15.93
N PRO A 205 -19.78 -2.82 16.09
CA PRO A 205 -18.73 -2.34 16.97
C PRO A 205 -18.96 -2.81 18.40
N ARG A 206 -17.88 -3.13 19.09
CA ARG A 206 -17.88 -3.46 20.52
C ARG A 206 -18.08 -2.19 21.34
N PRO A 207 -18.66 -2.28 22.55
CA PRO A 207 -18.77 -1.12 23.44
C PRO A 207 -17.42 -0.44 23.66
N GLY A 208 -17.38 0.89 23.55
CA GLY A 208 -16.15 1.69 23.65
C GLY A 208 -15.44 1.93 22.32
N SER A 209 -15.95 1.39 21.21
CA SER A 209 -15.44 1.72 19.87
C SER A 209 -15.75 3.17 19.48
N THR A 210 -14.83 3.80 18.75
CA THR A 210 -15.00 5.12 18.15
C THR A 210 -15.22 4.96 16.65
N VAL A 211 -16.37 5.42 16.15
CA VAL A 211 -16.75 5.29 14.74
C VAL A 211 -16.38 6.54 13.96
N TYR A 212 -15.62 6.40 12.88
CA TYR A 212 -15.16 7.50 12.03
C TYR A 212 -16.07 7.74 10.83
N THR A 213 -16.68 6.68 10.31
CA THR A 213 -17.55 6.77 9.13
C THR A 213 -18.66 5.74 9.23
N TRP A 214 -19.76 6.01 8.53
CA TRP A 214 -20.96 5.20 8.49
C TRP A 214 -21.39 4.98 7.05
N VAL A 215 -22.12 3.89 6.80
CA VAL A 215 -22.97 3.75 5.61
C VAL A 215 -24.40 4.02 6.02
N ARG A 216 -25.04 5.05 5.44
CA ARG A 216 -26.46 5.31 5.66
C ARG A 216 -27.31 4.35 4.83
N SER A 217 -27.82 3.29 5.45
CA SER A 217 -28.58 2.23 4.77
C SER A 217 -30.06 2.23 5.12
N GLY A 218 -30.91 2.36 4.10
CA GLY A 218 -32.37 2.28 4.25
C GLY A 218 -32.89 0.84 4.50
N ASN A 219 -32.08 -0.17 4.22
CA ASN A 219 -32.46 -1.58 4.32
C ASN A 219 -32.17 -2.18 5.70
N MET A 220 -31.47 -1.44 6.57
CA MET A 220 -30.99 -1.96 7.85
C MET A 220 -31.51 -1.15 9.03
N GLN A 221 -32.04 -1.87 10.02
CA GLN A 221 -32.59 -1.35 11.27
C GLN A 221 -31.94 -2.06 12.47
N MET A 222 -30.67 -2.46 12.35
CA MET A 222 -29.95 -3.12 13.44
C MET A 222 -29.24 -2.12 14.34
N GLY A 223 -29.19 -2.47 15.63
CA GLY A 223 -28.06 -2.30 16.56
C GLY A 223 -27.23 -1.02 16.47
N ASP A 224 -27.42 -0.18 17.48
CA ASP A 224 -26.79 1.11 17.76
C ASP A 224 -27.33 2.35 17.02
N SER A 225 -27.35 3.43 17.80
CA SER A 225 -27.78 4.76 17.38
C SER A 225 -26.67 5.41 16.53
N PRO A 226 -27.00 6.01 15.37
CA PRO A 226 -28.35 6.26 14.86
C PRO A 226 -28.91 5.13 14.00
N GLN A 227 -30.21 4.88 14.12
CA GLN A 227 -30.93 3.92 13.29
C GLN A 227 -30.77 4.25 11.79
N GLY A 228 -30.52 3.23 10.97
CA GLY A 228 -30.29 3.39 9.52
C GLY A 228 -28.86 3.73 9.16
N PHE A 229 -27.91 3.63 10.10
CA PHE A 229 -26.49 3.79 9.86
C PHE A 229 -25.75 2.52 10.27
N ILE A 230 -24.82 2.08 9.43
CA ILE A 230 -23.96 0.92 9.71
C ILE A 230 -22.52 1.41 9.85
N PRO A 231 -21.84 1.14 10.97
CA PRO A 231 -20.45 1.52 11.19
C PRO A 231 -19.54 1.05 10.05
N HIS A 232 -18.86 1.98 9.39
CA HIS A 232 -18.00 1.66 8.26
C HIS A 232 -16.56 1.45 8.69
N LEU A 233 -15.91 2.49 9.21
CA LEU A 233 -14.53 2.47 9.73
C LEU A 233 -14.55 2.93 11.18
N PHE A 234 -13.96 2.15 12.08
CA PHE A 234 -13.98 2.43 13.51
C PHE A 234 -12.76 1.83 14.23
N GLU A 235 -12.34 2.47 15.32
CA GLU A 235 -11.26 1.99 16.20
C GLU A 235 -11.78 1.56 17.56
N TRP A 236 -10.96 0.82 18.30
CA TRP A 236 -11.03 0.77 19.76
C TRP A 236 -9.62 0.58 20.36
N LYS A 237 -9.54 0.77 21.67
CA LYS A 237 -8.36 0.42 22.46
C LYS A 237 -8.53 -1.01 22.99
N TYR A 238 -7.61 -1.89 22.64
CA TYR A 238 -7.55 -3.26 23.13
C TYR A 238 -6.23 -3.47 23.86
N GLU A 239 -6.31 -3.56 25.19
CA GLU A 239 -5.12 -3.63 26.05
C GLU A 239 -4.12 -2.51 25.71
N ASN A 240 -2.92 -2.87 25.23
CA ASN A 240 -1.85 -1.93 24.90
C ASN A 240 -1.93 -1.37 23.46
N ALA A 241 -2.84 -1.84 22.62
CA ALA A 241 -2.92 -1.46 21.21
C ALA A 241 -4.17 -0.63 20.85
N THR A 242 -4.07 0.11 19.75
CA THR A 242 -5.24 0.61 19.02
C THR A 242 -5.45 -0.27 17.80
N THR A 243 -6.66 -0.79 17.61
CA THR A 243 -7.00 -1.55 16.41
C THR A 243 -8.25 -1.02 15.71
N PHE A 244 -8.32 -1.27 14.41
CA PHE A 244 -9.35 -0.76 13.51
C PHE A 244 -10.07 -1.89 12.80
N THR A 245 -11.34 -1.69 12.50
CA THR A 245 -12.09 -2.51 11.54
C THR A 245 -12.70 -1.61 10.46
N THR A 246 -12.63 -2.07 9.20
CA THR A 246 -13.56 -1.62 8.15
C THR A 246 -14.56 -2.69 7.74
N MET A 247 -15.75 -2.23 7.35
CA MET A 247 -16.83 -2.99 6.73
C MET A 247 -16.48 -3.63 5.36
N ASP A 248 -15.48 -3.09 4.66
CA ASP A 248 -15.26 -3.29 3.23
C ASP A 248 -13.91 -3.96 2.91
N MET A 249 -13.65 -4.24 1.63
CA MET A 249 -12.30 -4.59 1.19
C MET A 249 -11.52 -3.33 0.80
N LEU A 250 -10.20 -3.39 0.94
CA LEU A 250 -9.29 -2.34 0.46
C LEU A 250 -9.36 -2.09 -1.06
N TRP A 251 -10.14 -2.83 -1.84
CA TRP A 251 -10.34 -2.58 -3.28
C TRP A 251 -11.68 -1.88 -3.59
N GLU A 252 -12.49 -1.62 -2.58
CA GLU A 252 -13.76 -0.93 -2.75
C GLU A 252 -13.55 0.59 -2.94
N PRO A 253 -14.55 1.33 -3.47
CA PRO A 253 -14.41 2.74 -3.84
C PRO A 253 -13.74 3.65 -2.81
N PHE A 254 -13.98 3.44 -1.52
CA PHE A 254 -13.41 4.25 -0.44
C PHE A 254 -11.88 4.20 -0.41
N TRP A 255 -11.28 3.10 -0.85
CA TRP A 255 -9.84 2.86 -0.77
C TRP A 255 -9.09 3.14 -2.07
N LYS A 256 -9.81 3.43 -3.15
CA LYS A 256 -9.24 3.62 -4.49
C LYS A 256 -8.95 5.09 -4.77
N GLY A 257 -7.70 5.42 -5.06
CA GLY A 257 -7.29 6.82 -5.30
C GLY A 257 -7.97 7.52 -6.49
N ASP A 258 -8.45 6.76 -7.48
CA ASP A 258 -9.21 7.29 -8.62
C ASP A 258 -10.69 7.57 -8.28
N GLN A 259 -11.19 7.04 -7.17
CA GLN A 259 -12.55 7.23 -6.70
C GLN A 259 -12.58 8.11 -5.44
N ASN A 260 -11.80 7.78 -4.42
CA ASN A 260 -11.52 8.62 -3.26
C ASN A 260 -10.04 9.08 -3.28
N PRO A 261 -9.75 10.33 -3.63
CA PRO A 261 -8.37 10.83 -3.72
C PRO A 261 -7.64 10.85 -2.37
N TYR A 262 -8.35 10.77 -1.24
CA TYR A 262 -7.80 10.80 0.11
C TYR A 262 -7.63 9.41 0.74
N SER A 263 -7.76 8.33 -0.04
CA SER A 263 -7.72 6.97 0.50
C SER A 263 -6.40 6.62 1.20
N LEU A 264 -5.27 7.04 0.63
CA LEU A 264 -3.95 6.86 1.24
C LEU A 264 -3.80 7.73 2.49
N ASP A 265 -4.31 8.97 2.46
CA ASP A 265 -4.25 9.87 3.61
C ASP A 265 -5.01 9.31 4.82
N ILE A 266 -6.19 8.75 4.57
CA ILE A 266 -7.00 8.10 5.61
C ILE A 266 -6.28 6.86 6.15
N LEU A 267 -5.70 6.03 5.29
CA LEU A 267 -4.93 4.86 5.74
C LEU A 267 -3.70 5.27 6.55
N ALA A 268 -2.98 6.31 6.14
CA ALA A 268 -1.85 6.87 6.88
C ALA A 268 -2.29 7.36 8.25
N ASN A 269 -3.41 8.08 8.33
CA ASN A 269 -3.98 8.50 9.61
C ASN A 269 -4.37 7.31 10.50
N VAL A 270 -4.91 6.22 9.93
CA VAL A 270 -5.19 4.98 10.68
C VAL A 270 -3.90 4.40 11.27
N VAL A 271 -2.83 4.27 10.47
CA VAL A 271 -1.55 3.72 10.93
C VAL A 271 -0.89 4.64 11.96
N TRP A 272 -0.88 5.96 11.73
CA TRP A 272 -0.32 6.94 12.67
C TRP A 272 -1.06 6.91 13.99
N ARG A 273 -2.40 6.94 13.95
CA ARG A 273 -3.23 6.80 15.14
C ARG A 273 -2.99 5.47 15.87
N ALA A 274 -2.80 4.39 15.14
CA ALA A 274 -2.57 3.08 15.73
C ALA A 274 -1.20 2.93 16.38
N THR A 275 -0.19 3.58 15.82
CA THR A 275 1.21 3.57 16.30
C THR A 275 1.51 4.70 17.30
N GLY A 276 0.49 5.49 17.67
CA GLY A 276 0.62 6.57 18.65
C GLY A 276 1.30 7.83 18.12
N ARG A 277 1.41 7.98 16.79
CA ARG A 277 1.87 9.21 16.15
C ARG A 277 0.75 10.25 16.10
N ASP A 278 1.15 11.51 16.15
CA ASP A 278 0.23 12.62 16.01
C ASP A 278 -0.37 12.68 14.60
N LEU A 279 -1.65 13.01 14.53
CA LEU A 279 -2.33 13.27 13.27
C LEU A 279 -1.93 14.67 12.75
N PRO A 280 -1.89 14.85 11.43
CA PRO A 280 -1.43 16.10 10.85
C PRO A 280 -2.41 17.23 11.14
N GLN A 281 -1.87 18.41 11.50
CA GLN A 281 -2.69 19.61 11.72
C GLN A 281 -3.29 20.14 10.41
N ASP A 282 -2.51 20.08 9.32
CA ASP A 282 -2.97 20.40 7.96
C ASP A 282 -2.90 19.14 7.09
N ALA A 283 -4.01 18.40 7.06
CA ALA A 283 -4.10 17.16 6.30
C ALA A 283 -3.99 17.36 4.78
N PHE A 284 -4.42 18.52 4.26
CA PHE A 284 -4.34 18.82 2.83
C PHE A 284 -2.92 19.17 2.40
N ARG A 285 -2.15 19.82 3.26
CA ARG A 285 -0.71 20.05 3.03
C ARG A 285 0.05 18.74 2.93
N VAL A 286 -0.22 17.81 3.84
CA VAL A 286 0.38 16.46 3.80
C VAL A 286 -0.05 15.70 2.53
N HIS A 287 -1.32 15.79 2.14
CA HIS A 287 -1.80 15.21 0.87
C HIS A 287 -1.03 15.76 -0.34
N ALA A 288 -0.84 17.08 -0.42
CA ALA A 288 -0.09 17.71 -1.49
C ALA A 288 1.39 17.24 -1.51
N LEU A 289 2.00 17.13 -0.33
CA LEU A 289 3.37 16.64 -0.17
C LEU A 289 3.53 15.18 -0.62
N ARG A 290 2.61 14.29 -0.26
CA ARG A 290 2.55 12.91 -0.78
C ARG A 290 2.48 12.88 -2.30
N GLY A 291 1.77 13.84 -2.90
CA GLY A 291 1.76 14.06 -4.34
C GLY A 291 3.16 14.31 -4.91
N LEU A 292 3.97 15.15 -4.26
CA LEU A 292 5.36 15.42 -4.67
C LEU A 292 6.24 14.17 -4.56
N PHE A 293 6.16 13.43 -3.46
CA PHE A 293 6.89 12.17 -3.29
C PHE A 293 6.55 11.15 -4.38
N ARG A 294 5.26 10.96 -4.67
CA ARG A 294 4.81 10.06 -5.74
C ARG A 294 5.33 10.52 -7.10
N ASN A 295 5.24 11.81 -7.41
CA ASN A 295 5.73 12.37 -8.66
C ASN A 295 7.25 12.16 -8.81
N PHE A 296 8.01 12.37 -7.73
CA PHE A 296 9.45 12.13 -7.71
C PHE A 296 9.78 10.67 -8.05
N GLN A 297 9.10 9.70 -7.41
CA GLN A 297 9.36 8.28 -7.67
C GLN A 297 9.01 7.86 -9.09
N LEU A 298 7.88 8.34 -9.63
CA LEU A 298 7.47 8.06 -11.00
C LEU A 298 8.50 8.61 -12.00
N ARG A 299 8.91 9.87 -11.82
CA ARG A 299 9.90 10.54 -12.66
C ARG A 299 11.27 9.88 -12.60
N LYS A 300 11.75 9.56 -11.39
CA LYS A 300 12.99 8.80 -11.17
C LYS A 300 12.94 7.46 -11.89
N SER A 301 11.85 6.70 -11.78
CA SER A 301 11.73 5.40 -12.46
C SER A 301 11.80 5.54 -13.98
N LEU A 302 11.12 6.53 -14.56
CA LEU A 302 11.19 6.80 -16.00
C LEU A 302 12.60 7.20 -16.43
N LEU A 303 13.25 8.04 -15.64
CA LEU A 303 14.61 8.51 -15.87
C LEU A 303 15.63 7.35 -15.87
N VAL A 304 15.55 6.46 -14.88
CA VAL A 304 16.40 5.24 -14.84
C VAL A 304 16.16 4.35 -16.06
N SER A 305 14.89 4.13 -16.45
CA SER A 305 14.60 3.38 -17.67
C SER A 305 15.15 4.04 -18.94
N MET A 306 15.19 5.37 -19.00
CA MET A 306 15.84 6.10 -20.09
C MET A 306 17.37 5.93 -20.09
N PHE A 307 18.00 5.87 -18.91
CA PHE A 307 19.44 5.59 -18.80
C PHE A 307 19.77 4.21 -19.32
N GLU A 308 19.05 3.18 -18.86
CA GLU A 308 19.20 1.81 -19.34
C GLU A 308 18.99 1.72 -20.86
N PHE A 309 18.01 2.45 -21.40
CA PHE A 309 17.81 2.55 -22.84
C PHE A 309 19.04 3.13 -23.54
N ALA A 310 19.57 4.27 -23.08
CA ALA A 310 20.73 4.91 -23.69
C ALA A 310 22.01 4.04 -23.61
N GLU A 311 22.21 3.33 -22.50
CA GLU A 311 23.31 2.38 -22.29
C GLU A 311 23.27 1.22 -23.30
N ASN A 312 22.08 0.72 -23.63
CA ASN A 312 21.93 -0.32 -24.65
C ASN A 312 22.42 0.12 -26.05
N PHE A 313 22.59 1.43 -26.28
CA PHE A 313 23.19 2.00 -27.49
C PHE A 313 24.64 2.49 -27.28
N GLY A 314 25.27 2.15 -26.16
CA GLY A 314 26.66 2.46 -25.85
C GLY A 314 26.91 3.89 -25.35
N ALA A 315 25.85 4.60 -24.92
CA ALA A 315 26.01 5.91 -24.29
C ALA A 315 26.66 5.79 -22.90
N ASN A 316 27.49 6.77 -22.52
CA ASN A 316 28.05 6.85 -21.17
C ASN A 316 27.10 7.64 -20.26
N THR A 317 26.48 6.95 -19.30
CA THR A 317 25.49 7.44 -18.33
C THR A 317 26.07 7.73 -16.94
N MET A 318 27.37 7.46 -16.72
CA MET A 318 27.99 7.49 -15.39
C MET A 318 27.82 8.84 -14.68
N GLU A 319 27.97 9.94 -15.41
CA GLU A 319 27.81 11.29 -14.86
C GLU A 319 26.35 11.58 -14.46
N ILE A 320 25.39 11.09 -15.24
CA ILE A 320 23.97 11.30 -14.98
C ILE A 320 23.50 10.48 -13.76
N TYR A 321 24.00 9.24 -13.60
CA TYR A 321 23.79 8.46 -12.39
C TYR A 321 24.40 9.11 -11.14
N ALA A 322 25.59 9.70 -11.26
CA ALA A 322 26.22 10.40 -10.14
C ALA A 322 25.34 11.56 -9.64
N ARG A 323 24.80 12.36 -10.56
CA ARG A 323 23.87 13.46 -10.22
C ARG A 323 22.52 12.97 -9.70
N LEU A 324 21.99 11.86 -10.23
CA LEU A 324 20.80 11.24 -9.64
C LEU A 324 21.07 10.84 -8.18
N GLY A 325 22.26 10.34 -7.87
CA GLY A 325 22.69 10.04 -6.50
C GLY A 325 22.65 11.27 -5.58
N GLU A 326 23.13 12.42 -6.03
CA GLU A 326 23.07 13.69 -5.27
C GLU A 326 21.62 14.11 -4.99
N ILE A 327 20.73 14.01 -5.99
CA ILE A 327 19.30 14.30 -5.82
C ILE A 327 18.66 13.32 -4.81
N GLU A 328 19.06 12.05 -4.82
CA GLU A 328 18.58 11.05 -3.87
C GLU A 328 19.04 11.31 -2.43
N GLU A 329 20.26 11.81 -2.24
CA GLU A 329 20.73 12.26 -0.93
C GLU A 329 19.87 13.42 -0.40
N GLY A 330 19.51 14.37 -1.28
CA GLY A 330 18.56 15.43 -0.94
C GLY A 330 17.17 14.88 -0.59
N LYS A 331 16.69 13.84 -1.29
CA LYS A 331 15.43 13.18 -0.94
C LYS A 331 15.46 12.58 0.46
N MET A 332 16.57 12.00 0.89
CA MET A 332 16.70 11.45 2.26
C MET A 332 16.57 12.53 3.33
N VAL A 333 16.92 13.78 3.03
CA VAL A 333 16.68 14.94 3.92
C VAL A 333 15.18 15.22 3.99
N ALA A 334 14.51 15.32 2.84
CA ALA A 334 13.06 15.57 2.78
C ALA A 334 12.23 14.47 3.47
N ASP A 335 12.64 13.19 3.33
CA ASP A 335 12.02 12.06 4.03
C ASP A 335 12.15 12.21 5.55
N ARG A 336 13.30 12.67 6.04
CA ARG A 336 13.54 12.89 7.47
C ARG A 336 12.70 14.04 8.01
N GLU A 337 12.65 15.15 7.29
CA GLU A 337 11.79 16.30 7.63
C GLU A 337 10.32 15.85 7.73
N TYR A 338 9.86 15.04 6.78
CA TYR A 338 8.51 14.46 6.80
C TYR A 338 8.25 13.60 8.04
N LEU A 339 9.18 12.68 8.36
CA LEU A 339 9.08 11.80 9.54
C LEU A 339 9.12 12.58 10.87
N GLN A 340 9.81 13.71 10.90
CA GLN A 340 9.89 14.61 12.07
C GLN A 340 8.67 15.52 12.20
N GLY A 341 7.73 15.48 11.25
CA GLY A 341 6.55 16.36 11.24
C GLY A 341 6.82 17.76 10.69
N GLU A 342 8.01 18.02 10.15
CA GLU A 342 8.41 19.28 9.51
C GLU A 342 7.86 19.32 8.06
N ILE A 343 6.54 19.32 7.93
CA ILE A 343 5.82 19.15 6.66
C ILE A 343 6.17 20.24 5.65
N ASP A 344 6.29 21.51 6.10
CA ASP A 344 6.61 22.62 5.19
C ASP A 344 8.05 22.57 4.69
N ALA A 345 9.01 22.24 5.55
CA ALA A 345 10.40 22.05 5.14
C ALA A 345 10.52 20.91 4.12
N SER A 346 9.89 19.76 4.42
CA SER A 346 9.86 18.61 3.50
C SER A 346 9.22 18.96 2.16
N PHE A 347 8.15 19.78 2.17
CA PHE A 347 7.51 20.25 0.95
C PHE A 347 8.42 21.13 0.09
N ASP A 348 9.12 22.08 0.70
CA ASP A 348 10.04 22.97 0.00
C ASP A 348 11.23 22.18 -0.56
N SER A 349 11.79 21.27 0.23
CA SER A 349 12.84 20.32 -0.18
C SER A 349 12.40 19.48 -1.38
N MET A 350 11.24 18.81 -1.30
CA MET A 350 10.71 18.00 -2.40
C MET A 350 10.40 18.81 -3.65
N SER A 351 9.94 20.06 -3.49
CA SER A 351 9.68 20.95 -4.60
C SER A 351 10.97 21.32 -5.34
N SER A 352 12.06 21.62 -4.60
CA SER A 352 13.39 21.87 -5.20
C SER A 352 13.91 20.63 -5.93
N LEU A 353 13.83 19.46 -5.30
CA LEU A 353 14.32 18.21 -5.88
C LEU A 353 13.60 17.84 -7.18
N LEU A 354 12.31 18.15 -7.31
CA LEU A 354 11.57 17.93 -8.55
C LEU A 354 12.02 18.85 -9.70
N VAL A 355 12.49 20.07 -9.39
CA VAL A 355 13.08 20.97 -10.38
C VAL A 355 14.45 20.45 -10.81
N GLU A 356 15.28 20.00 -9.87
CA GLU A 356 16.59 19.40 -10.16
C GLU A 356 16.45 18.12 -11.00
N LEU A 357 15.50 17.25 -10.63
CA LEU A 357 15.19 16.03 -11.37
C LEU A 357 14.69 16.33 -12.79
N GLN A 358 13.93 17.41 -12.98
CA GLN A 358 13.52 17.86 -14.31
C GLN A 358 14.72 18.26 -15.18
N GLY A 359 15.68 19.01 -14.63
CA GLY A 359 16.90 19.34 -15.36
C GLY A 359 17.66 18.08 -15.78
N LEU A 360 17.72 17.07 -14.90
CA LEU A 360 18.36 15.80 -15.21
C LEU A 360 17.61 14.99 -16.29
N GLU A 361 16.27 15.06 -16.33
CA GLU A 361 15.46 14.47 -17.40
C GLU A 361 15.74 15.11 -18.76
N GLU A 362 15.92 16.42 -18.82
CA GLU A 362 16.25 17.13 -20.06
C GLU A 362 17.60 16.65 -20.62
N GLU A 363 18.61 16.52 -19.76
CA GLU A 363 19.93 15.97 -20.14
C GLU A 363 19.86 14.51 -20.61
N ALA A 364 19.00 13.72 -19.96
CA ALA A 364 18.75 12.33 -20.35
C ALA A 364 18.09 12.23 -21.73
N LEU A 365 17.18 13.15 -22.06
CA LEU A 365 16.57 13.25 -23.39
C LEU A 365 17.62 13.59 -24.45
N GLU A 366 18.53 14.53 -24.18
CA GLU A 366 19.63 14.85 -25.10
C GLU A 366 20.58 13.65 -25.31
N LEU A 367 20.85 12.87 -24.25
CA LEU A 367 21.63 11.64 -24.38
C LEU A 367 20.92 10.60 -25.24
N LYS A 368 19.62 10.38 -25.01
CA LYS A 368 18.78 9.49 -25.82
C LYS A 368 18.77 9.92 -27.29
N ASP A 369 18.64 11.21 -27.58
CA ASP A 369 18.60 11.71 -28.94
C ASP A 369 19.95 11.49 -29.66
N ARG A 370 21.07 11.72 -28.97
CA ARG A 370 22.41 11.39 -29.49
C ARG A 370 22.58 9.90 -29.78
N ALA A 371 22.06 9.03 -28.91
CA ALA A 371 22.08 7.59 -29.12
C ALA A 371 21.26 7.17 -30.36
N LEU A 372 20.05 7.75 -30.52
CA LEU A 372 19.18 7.45 -31.67
C LEU A 372 19.75 7.93 -33.01
N VAL A 373 20.55 8.99 -33.02
CA VAL A 373 21.26 9.43 -34.24
C VAL A 373 22.18 8.32 -34.75
N TRP A 374 22.88 7.60 -33.88
CA TRP A 374 23.73 6.48 -34.29
C TRP A 374 22.94 5.31 -34.86
N VAL A 375 21.78 5.00 -34.27
CA VAL A 375 20.86 3.98 -34.80
C VAL A 375 20.42 4.36 -36.21
N TYR A 376 19.98 5.61 -36.40
CA TYR A 376 19.57 6.12 -37.70
C TYR A 376 20.70 6.05 -38.73
N LEU A 377 21.93 6.42 -38.36
CA LEU A 377 23.08 6.32 -39.25
C LEU A 377 23.39 4.88 -39.64
N ILE A 378 23.38 3.94 -38.68
CA ILE A 378 23.62 2.51 -38.95
C ILE A 378 22.53 1.95 -39.87
N GLU A 379 21.27 2.28 -39.61
CA GLU A 379 20.15 1.89 -40.46
C GLU A 379 20.32 2.46 -41.87
N TRP A 380 20.61 3.75 -41.99
CA TRP A 380 20.85 4.42 -43.27
C TRP A 380 21.98 3.74 -44.05
N PHE A 381 23.14 3.49 -43.41
CA PHE A 381 24.25 2.78 -44.07
C PHE A 381 23.90 1.35 -44.46
N THR A 382 23.10 0.64 -43.65
CA THR A 382 22.65 -0.72 -43.95
C THR A 382 21.72 -0.75 -45.15
N VAL A 383 20.76 0.17 -45.21
CA VAL A 383 19.83 0.33 -46.35
C VAL A 383 20.58 0.73 -47.62
N CYS A 384 21.45 1.75 -47.55
CA CYS A 384 22.27 2.17 -48.68
C CYS A 384 23.22 1.07 -49.16
N GLY A 385 23.88 0.36 -48.24
CA GLY A 385 24.77 -0.76 -48.55
C GLY A 385 24.03 -1.89 -49.25
N THR A 386 22.85 -2.28 -48.74
CA THR A 386 22.00 -3.31 -49.35
C THR A 386 21.55 -2.88 -50.76
N MET A 387 21.11 -1.64 -50.93
CA MET A 387 20.70 -1.09 -52.23
C MET A 387 21.86 -1.09 -53.25
N LEU A 388 23.06 -0.68 -52.83
CA LEU A 388 24.25 -0.69 -53.70
C LEU A 388 24.63 -2.11 -54.11
N ILE A 389 24.62 -3.07 -53.19
CA ILE A 389 24.91 -4.48 -53.49
C ILE A 389 23.88 -5.03 -54.48
N CYS A 390 22.58 -4.83 -54.22
CA CYS A 390 21.51 -5.24 -55.13
C CYS A 390 21.66 -4.57 -56.51
N GLY A 391 21.99 -3.28 -56.55
CA GLY A 391 22.24 -2.53 -57.78
C GLY A 391 23.42 -3.09 -58.57
N VAL A 392 24.54 -3.39 -57.91
CA VAL A 392 25.73 -3.99 -58.54
C VAL A 392 25.43 -5.39 -59.06
N VAL A 393 24.72 -6.22 -58.30
CA VAL A 393 24.29 -7.56 -58.73
C VAL A 393 23.41 -7.47 -59.96
N LEU A 394 22.38 -6.61 -59.93
CA LEU A 394 21.44 -6.42 -61.03
C LEU A 394 22.14 -5.88 -62.28
N TRP A 395 23.01 -4.88 -62.14
CA TRP A 395 23.81 -4.35 -63.24
C TRP A 395 24.75 -5.40 -63.84
N SER A 396 25.42 -6.20 -62.99
CA SER A 396 26.31 -7.27 -63.45
C SER A 396 25.57 -8.35 -64.24
N LEU A 397 24.34 -8.68 -63.82
CA LEU A 397 23.49 -9.64 -64.51
C LEU A 397 22.94 -9.07 -65.83
N MET A 398 22.41 -7.85 -65.82
CA MET A 398 21.70 -7.28 -66.97
C MET A 398 22.63 -6.65 -68.00
N VAL A 399 23.60 -5.84 -67.56
CA VAL A 399 24.44 -5.02 -68.45
C VAL A 399 25.68 -5.77 -68.88
N LYS A 400 26.42 -6.36 -67.94
CA LYS A 400 27.57 -7.22 -68.28
C LYS A 400 27.15 -8.55 -68.88
N ARG A 401 25.85 -8.90 -68.85
CA ARG A 401 25.29 -10.16 -69.34
C ARG A 401 26.03 -11.38 -68.80
N ALA A 402 26.56 -11.31 -67.59
CA ALA A 402 27.43 -12.36 -67.05
C ALA A 402 26.76 -13.75 -67.04
N MET A 403 25.42 -13.78 -66.95
CA MET A 403 24.60 -15.00 -67.01
C MET A 403 23.66 -15.08 -68.21
N TYR A 404 23.53 -14.02 -69.01
CA TYR A 404 22.72 -14.07 -70.23
C TYR A 404 23.57 -14.65 -71.36
N ARG A 405 23.48 -15.97 -71.51
CA ARG A 405 24.05 -16.69 -72.65
C ARG A 405 23.37 -16.20 -73.93
N GLU A 406 24.15 -15.75 -74.91
CA GLU A 406 23.61 -15.27 -76.18
C GLU A 406 22.65 -16.30 -76.78
N VAL A 407 21.40 -15.88 -77.01
CA VAL A 407 20.43 -16.70 -77.72
C VAL A 407 20.94 -16.78 -79.15
N ARG A 408 21.53 -17.93 -79.49
CA ARG A 408 22.06 -18.25 -80.81
C ARG A 408 20.95 -17.97 -81.82
N ALA A 409 21.11 -16.92 -82.63
CA ALA A 409 20.10 -16.52 -83.58
C ALA A 409 19.74 -17.72 -84.47
N THR A 410 18.50 -18.19 -84.39
CA THR A 410 17.97 -19.20 -85.29
C THR A 410 17.90 -18.55 -86.66
N ARG A 411 18.79 -18.96 -87.59
CA ARG A 411 18.66 -18.61 -89.00
C ARG A 411 17.34 -19.19 -89.51
N LEU A 412 16.35 -18.32 -89.73
CA LEU A 412 15.19 -18.64 -90.55
C LEU A 412 15.66 -18.69 -92.00
N GLY A 413 15.67 -19.91 -92.54
CA GLY A 413 15.74 -20.21 -93.96
C GLY A 413 14.40 -20.78 -94.41
#